data_AF-A0A249JKR9-F1
#
_entry.id   AF-A0A249JKR9-F1
#
_cell.length_a   1.000
_cell.length_b   1.000
_cell.length_c   1.000
_cell.angle_alpha   90.00
_cell.angle_beta   90.00
_cell.angle_gamma   90.00
#
_symmetry.space_group_name_H-M   'P 1'
#
loop_
_entity.id
_entity.type
_entity.pdbx_description
1 polymer ?
#
loop_
_entity_poly.entity_id
_entity_poly.type
_entity_poly.pdbx_seq_one_letter_code
_entity_poly.pdbx_strand_id
1 'polypeptide(L)'
;MIGYIDGVIIARDDYEIHKEIAQCFLEENIPVLIDKPLTLSKEELQWYKPFYDKGLIMSCSGFRYCRELDDVRENLEKFGDIKLIRAAVINDWEKYGIHMLDATLGILDIDIIDINCIKHNSYDSYFLYCSDNLTVQIDTLGSNILAFSYEIFGTKKCEKFEIRDNFTSFKRMLGCFIDQIKTKEPAISWDNMSKSISTLITGVNARNTASRIKVIYE
;
A
#
# COMPACT_ATOMS: atom_id res chain seq x y z
N MET A 1 -8.73 10.87 -26.12
CA MET A 1 -9.06 11.19 -24.71
C MET A 1 -8.42 12.50 -24.28
N ILE A 2 -7.13 12.70 -24.54
CA ILE A 2 -6.41 13.96 -24.29
C ILE A 2 -7.20 15.16 -24.86
N GLY A 3 -7.31 16.22 -24.06
CA GLY A 3 -8.10 17.42 -24.35
C GLY A 3 -9.60 17.35 -24.00
N TYR A 4 -10.09 16.17 -23.59
CA TYR A 4 -11.52 15.95 -23.26
C TYR A 4 -11.75 15.36 -21.87
N ILE A 5 -10.71 15.14 -21.07
CA ILE A 5 -10.77 14.55 -19.73
C ILE A 5 -9.94 15.36 -18.74
N ASP A 6 -10.40 15.41 -17.50
CA ASP A 6 -9.67 16.05 -16.38
C ASP A 6 -8.77 15.07 -15.61
N GLY A 7 -8.93 13.77 -15.85
CA GLY A 7 -8.14 12.71 -15.23
C GLY A 7 -8.51 11.33 -15.78
N VAL A 8 -7.65 10.35 -15.55
CA VAL A 8 -7.84 8.97 -16.03
C VAL A 8 -7.58 7.96 -14.90
N ILE A 9 -8.29 6.84 -14.95
CA ILE A 9 -8.10 5.72 -14.02
C ILE A 9 -7.56 4.53 -14.82
N ILE A 10 -6.39 4.03 -14.43
CA ILE A 10 -5.77 2.82 -14.98
C ILE A 10 -6.04 1.69 -13.98
N ALA A 11 -7.21 1.04 -14.12
CA ALA A 11 -7.66 -0.07 -13.26
C ALA A 11 -7.21 -1.43 -13.81
N ARG A 12 -5.90 -1.65 -13.85
CA ARG A 12 -5.24 -2.82 -14.47
C ARG A 12 -4.46 -3.60 -13.42
N ASP A 13 -4.63 -4.93 -13.39
CA ASP A 13 -3.93 -5.83 -12.44
C ASP A 13 -2.54 -6.29 -12.93
N ASP A 14 -2.12 -5.85 -14.13
CA ASP A 14 -0.78 -6.03 -14.71
C ASP A 14 0.05 -4.76 -14.53
N TYR A 15 0.75 -4.66 -13.40
CA TYR A 15 1.56 -3.48 -13.04
C TYR A 15 2.71 -3.22 -14.00
N GLU A 16 3.15 -4.22 -14.75
CA GLU A 16 4.26 -4.14 -15.70
C GLU A 16 4.02 -3.16 -16.85
N ILE A 17 2.74 -2.89 -17.19
CA ILE A 17 2.37 -1.97 -18.28
C ILE A 17 1.85 -0.62 -17.77
N HIS A 18 1.77 -0.42 -16.45
CA HIS A 18 1.24 0.82 -15.86
C HIS A 18 2.00 2.04 -16.36
N LYS A 19 3.34 1.98 -16.37
CA LYS A 19 4.18 3.09 -16.84
C LYS A 19 3.94 3.42 -18.31
N GLU A 20 3.91 2.41 -19.18
CA GLU A 20 3.68 2.57 -20.62
C GLU A 20 2.36 3.29 -20.89
N ILE A 21 1.28 2.88 -20.22
CA ILE A 21 -0.03 3.49 -20.37
C ILE A 21 -0.05 4.89 -19.75
N ALA A 22 0.44 5.04 -18.53
CA ALA A 22 0.37 6.30 -17.78
C ALA A 22 1.19 7.41 -18.43
N GLN A 23 2.31 7.07 -19.07
CA GLN A 23 3.24 8.04 -19.66
C GLN A 23 2.54 9.01 -20.62
N CYS A 24 1.68 8.52 -21.53
CA CYS A 24 1.00 9.38 -22.50
C CYS A 24 0.05 10.41 -21.87
N PHE A 25 -0.45 10.17 -20.66
CA PHE A 25 -1.31 11.10 -19.92
C PHE A 25 -0.49 12.03 -19.02
N LEU A 26 0.51 11.49 -18.34
CA LEU A 26 1.37 12.23 -17.41
C LEU A 26 2.20 13.29 -18.14
N GLU A 27 2.70 12.99 -19.35
CA GLU A 27 3.43 13.94 -20.19
C GLU A 27 2.55 15.13 -20.64
N GLU A 28 1.25 14.89 -20.80
CA GLU A 28 0.23 15.92 -21.12
C GLU A 28 -0.33 16.61 -19.86
N ASN A 29 0.26 16.39 -18.68
CA ASN A 29 -0.19 16.89 -17.37
C ASN A 29 -1.64 16.52 -17.01
N ILE A 30 -2.09 15.33 -17.41
CA ILE A 30 -3.39 14.78 -17.02
C ILE A 30 -3.18 13.91 -15.77
N PRO A 31 -3.88 14.19 -14.64
CA PRO A 31 -3.84 13.34 -13.46
C PRO A 31 -4.27 11.89 -13.74
N VAL A 32 -3.56 10.95 -13.14
CA VAL A 32 -3.74 9.51 -13.31
C VAL A 32 -3.87 8.84 -11.93
N LEU A 33 -4.96 8.12 -11.74
CA LEU A 33 -5.07 7.11 -10.69
C LEU A 33 -4.61 5.77 -11.27
N ILE A 34 -3.47 5.28 -10.80
CA ILE A 34 -2.89 4.01 -11.24
C ILE A 34 -3.20 2.97 -10.16
N ASP A 35 -3.81 1.85 -10.55
CA ASP A 35 -4.10 0.75 -9.62
C ASP A 35 -2.81 0.20 -9.00
N LYS A 36 -2.96 -0.54 -7.91
CA LYS A 36 -1.83 -1.06 -7.13
C LYS A 36 -1.27 -2.38 -7.71
N PRO A 37 0.02 -2.67 -7.46
CA PRO A 37 1.04 -1.72 -7.02
C PRO A 37 1.40 -0.75 -8.15
N LEU A 38 1.84 0.47 -7.81
CA LEU A 38 2.29 1.47 -8.80
C LEU A 38 3.41 0.92 -9.71
N THR A 39 4.33 0.16 -9.12
CA THR A 39 5.44 -0.51 -9.79
C THR A 39 6.15 -1.45 -8.80
N LEU A 40 6.95 -2.38 -9.31
CA LEU A 40 7.96 -3.14 -8.56
C LEU A 40 9.41 -2.77 -8.95
N SER A 41 9.59 -1.68 -9.70
CA SER A 41 10.89 -1.16 -10.12
C SER A 41 11.21 0.13 -9.41
N LYS A 42 12.38 0.19 -8.77
CA LYS A 42 12.89 1.42 -8.14
C LYS A 42 13.12 2.53 -9.16
N GLU A 43 13.60 2.16 -10.35
CA GLU A 43 13.86 3.09 -11.45
C GLU A 43 12.55 3.71 -11.95
N GLU A 44 11.47 2.92 -12.01
CA GLU A 44 10.15 3.44 -12.36
C GLU A 44 9.56 4.30 -11.23
N LEU A 45 9.74 3.91 -9.97
CA LEU A 45 9.31 4.73 -8.84
C LEU A 45 9.95 6.12 -8.89
N GLN A 46 11.26 6.19 -9.16
CA GLN A 46 11.95 7.46 -9.35
C GLN A 46 11.49 8.22 -10.61
N TRP A 47 11.13 7.51 -11.68
CA TRP A 47 10.54 8.13 -12.86
C TRP A 47 9.17 8.78 -12.56
N TYR A 48 8.38 8.20 -11.66
CA TYR A 48 7.09 8.77 -11.25
C TYR A 48 7.23 10.03 -10.38
N LYS A 49 8.34 10.21 -9.65
CA LYS A 49 8.52 11.31 -8.68
C LYS A 49 8.22 12.71 -9.22
N PRO A 50 8.74 13.13 -10.40
CA PRO A 50 8.47 14.47 -10.91
C PRO A 50 7.01 14.72 -11.29
N PHE A 51 6.26 13.67 -11.62
CA PHE A 51 4.83 13.77 -11.91
C PHE A 51 4.00 13.77 -10.63
N TYR A 52 4.40 12.97 -9.64
CA TYR A 52 3.85 13.05 -8.29
C TYR A 52 3.97 14.48 -7.72
N ASP A 53 5.14 15.13 -7.87
CA ASP A 53 5.38 16.48 -7.36
C ASP A 53 4.49 17.55 -8.00
N LYS A 54 3.84 17.23 -9.13
CA LYS A 54 2.84 18.06 -9.81
C LYS A 54 1.40 17.71 -9.44
N GLY A 55 1.18 16.79 -8.50
CA GLY A 55 -0.15 16.29 -8.15
C GLY A 55 -0.78 15.40 -9.22
N LEU A 56 0.00 14.82 -10.15
CA LEU A 56 -0.54 14.06 -11.27
C LEU A 56 -0.71 12.57 -10.99
N ILE A 57 -0.16 12.04 -9.90
CA ILE A 57 -0.19 10.60 -9.62
C ILE A 57 -0.90 10.34 -8.30
N MET A 58 -1.82 9.40 -8.33
CA MET A 58 -2.30 8.70 -7.14
C MET A 58 -2.18 7.20 -7.38
N SER A 59 -1.63 6.46 -6.43
CA SER A 59 -1.68 5.00 -6.42
C SER A 59 -1.68 4.50 -4.98
N CYS A 60 -2.64 3.66 -4.65
CA CYS A 60 -2.76 2.97 -3.38
C CYS A 60 -3.85 1.91 -3.47
N SER A 61 -3.85 0.98 -2.53
CA SER A 61 -5.01 0.16 -2.22
C SER A 61 -6.11 0.99 -1.55
N GLY A 62 -7.36 0.69 -1.89
CA GLY A 62 -8.53 1.23 -1.18
C GLY A 62 -8.52 0.88 0.32
N PHE A 63 -7.74 -0.12 0.74
CA PHE A 63 -7.64 -0.53 2.15
C PHE A 63 -7.06 0.55 3.06
N ARG A 64 -6.31 1.52 2.48
CA ARG A 64 -5.91 2.75 3.19
C ARG A 64 -7.11 3.51 3.77
N TYR A 65 -8.27 3.40 3.14
CA TYR A 65 -9.50 4.11 3.48
C TYR A 65 -10.62 3.19 4.01
N CYS A 66 -10.29 1.93 4.35
CA CYS A 66 -11.29 0.98 4.81
C CYS A 66 -11.95 1.41 6.12
N ARG A 67 -13.28 1.37 6.16
CA ARG A 67 -14.06 1.87 7.30
C ARG A 67 -13.86 1.07 8.58
N GLU A 68 -13.48 -0.20 8.43
CA GLU A 68 -13.26 -1.13 9.53
C GLU A 68 -12.12 -0.66 10.44
N LEU A 69 -11.20 0.15 9.90
CA LEU A 69 -10.10 0.76 10.65
C LEU A 69 -10.35 2.25 10.99
N ASP A 70 -11.58 2.78 10.83
CA ASP A 70 -11.90 4.19 11.15
C ASP A 70 -11.64 4.51 12.64
N ASP A 71 -12.18 3.72 13.57
CA ASP A 71 -11.97 3.96 15.02
C ASP A 71 -10.50 3.86 15.41
N VAL A 72 -9.74 2.96 14.76
CA VAL A 72 -8.30 2.80 14.97
C VAL A 72 -7.56 4.07 14.53
N ARG A 73 -7.82 4.55 13.30
CA ARG A 73 -7.20 5.77 12.76
C ARG A 73 -7.46 6.99 13.64
N GLU A 74 -8.68 7.10 14.17
CA GLU A 74 -9.09 8.25 14.98
C GLU A 74 -8.63 8.16 16.44
N ASN A 75 -8.32 6.96 16.95
CA ASN A 75 -8.09 6.72 18.38
C ASN A 75 -6.96 5.71 18.66
N LEU A 76 -5.81 5.86 17.99
CA LEU A 76 -4.64 4.98 18.17
C LEU A 76 -4.20 4.85 19.64
N GLU A 77 -4.33 5.93 20.42
CA GLU A 77 -3.93 5.98 21.83
C GLU A 77 -4.67 4.98 22.72
N LYS A 78 -5.86 4.51 22.30
CA LYS A 78 -6.61 3.44 22.98
C LYS A 78 -5.81 2.14 23.07
N PHE A 79 -4.88 1.90 22.14
CA PHE A 79 -4.05 0.69 22.12
C PHE A 79 -2.81 0.81 23.02
N GLY A 80 -2.46 2.02 23.48
CA GLY A 80 -1.14 2.27 24.08
C GLY A 80 -0.03 1.99 23.08
N ASP A 81 1.13 1.49 23.53
CA ASP A 81 2.17 1.06 22.60
C ASP A 81 1.70 -0.17 21.81
N ILE A 82 1.63 -0.04 20.48
CA ILE A 82 1.37 -1.16 19.58
C ILE A 82 2.67 -1.96 19.43
N LYS A 83 2.62 -3.26 19.72
CA LYS A 83 3.80 -4.15 19.66
C LYS A 83 3.78 -5.08 18.46
N LEU A 84 2.59 -5.46 17.99
CA LEU A 84 2.43 -6.38 16.89
C LEU A 84 1.16 -6.03 16.09
N ILE A 85 1.30 -6.05 14.77
CA ILE A 85 0.19 -6.14 13.83
C ILE A 85 0.31 -7.46 13.09
N ARG A 86 -0.81 -8.17 12.93
CA ARG A 86 -0.90 -9.36 12.07
C ARG A 86 -1.93 -9.12 10.99
N ALA A 87 -1.60 -9.50 9.78
CA ALA A 87 -2.52 -9.43 8.67
C ALA A 87 -2.39 -10.69 7.80
N ALA A 88 -3.49 -11.10 7.19
CA ALA A 88 -3.46 -12.16 6.19
C ALA A 88 -4.29 -11.76 4.98
N VAL A 89 -3.75 -12.05 3.79
CA VAL A 89 -4.32 -11.64 2.52
C VAL A 89 -4.30 -12.79 1.52
N ILE A 90 -5.29 -12.85 0.64
CA ILE A 90 -5.32 -13.78 -0.51
C ILE A 90 -4.13 -13.53 -1.46
N ASN A 91 -3.79 -14.54 -2.25
CA ASN A 91 -2.79 -14.49 -3.34
C ASN A 91 -1.37 -14.21 -2.84
N ASP A 92 -0.53 -13.61 -3.71
CA ASP A 92 0.89 -13.40 -3.52
C ASP A 92 1.23 -11.99 -2.99
N TRP A 93 2.49 -11.82 -2.62
CA TRP A 93 3.01 -10.58 -2.07
C TRP A 93 2.96 -9.43 -3.06
N GLU A 94 3.43 -9.64 -4.28
CA GLU A 94 3.51 -8.63 -5.34
C GLU A 94 2.17 -7.92 -5.57
N LYS A 95 1.09 -8.68 -5.66
CA LYS A 95 -0.23 -8.13 -6.00
C LYS A 95 -1.06 -7.77 -4.78
N TYR A 96 -0.92 -8.52 -3.68
CA TYR A 96 -1.84 -8.43 -2.55
C TYR A 96 -1.21 -7.97 -1.24
N GLY A 97 0.10 -8.12 -1.06
CA GLY A 97 0.83 -7.59 0.11
C GLY A 97 0.62 -6.09 0.28
N ILE A 98 0.57 -5.35 -0.83
CA ILE A 98 0.32 -3.90 -0.86
C ILE A 98 -0.98 -3.48 -0.19
N HIS A 99 -2.03 -4.32 -0.17
CA HIS A 99 -3.28 -4.00 0.53
C HIS A 99 -3.06 -3.92 2.04
N MET A 100 -2.28 -4.83 2.61
CA MET A 100 -1.99 -4.86 4.05
C MET A 100 -0.98 -3.78 4.44
N LEU A 101 -0.04 -3.46 3.53
CA LEU A 101 0.86 -2.33 3.69
C LEU A 101 0.08 -1.00 3.75
N ASP A 102 -0.81 -0.77 2.80
CA ASP A 102 -1.60 0.46 2.76
C ASP A 102 -2.65 0.56 3.86
N ALA A 103 -3.21 -0.57 4.32
CA ALA A 103 -4.03 -0.59 5.54
C ALA A 103 -3.21 -0.11 6.75
N THR A 104 -1.98 -0.63 6.90
CA THR A 104 -1.09 -0.33 8.03
C THR A 104 -0.55 1.10 7.98
N LEU A 105 0.00 1.52 6.85
CA LEU A 105 0.52 2.88 6.63
C LEU A 105 -0.61 3.91 6.49
N GLY A 106 -1.87 3.46 6.37
CA GLY A 106 -3.05 4.31 6.49
C GLY A 106 -3.41 4.65 7.93
N ILE A 107 -3.04 3.79 8.89
CA ILE A 107 -3.33 3.99 10.31
C ILE A 107 -2.10 4.45 11.11
N LEU A 108 -0.89 4.21 10.62
CA LEU A 108 0.35 4.51 11.33
C LEU A 108 1.34 5.23 10.43
N ASP A 109 1.96 6.28 10.96
CA ASP A 109 3.15 6.89 10.37
C ASP A 109 4.40 6.26 11.02
N ILE A 110 4.92 5.22 10.37
CA ILE A 110 6.05 4.41 10.87
C ILE A 110 7.03 4.10 9.74
N ASP A 111 8.29 3.95 10.11
CA ASP A 111 9.31 3.44 9.20
C ASP A 111 9.43 1.93 9.34
N ILE A 112 9.46 1.22 8.23
CA ILE A 112 9.77 -0.20 8.13
C ILE A 112 11.28 -0.30 7.85
N ILE A 113 12.03 -0.81 8.81
CA ILE A 113 13.49 -0.82 8.79
C ILE A 113 14.01 -2.01 7.99
N ASP A 114 13.50 -3.22 8.26
CA ASP A 114 13.91 -4.44 7.58
C ASP A 114 12.72 -5.36 7.32
N ILE A 115 12.86 -6.23 6.33
CA ILE A 115 11.88 -7.26 6.00
C ILE A 115 12.57 -8.62 5.95
N ASN A 116 11.95 -9.63 6.53
CA ASN A 116 12.30 -11.03 6.34
C ASN A 116 11.10 -11.80 5.81
N CYS A 117 11.33 -12.79 4.94
CA CYS A 117 10.28 -13.67 4.42
C CYS A 117 10.57 -15.12 4.81
N ILE A 118 9.58 -15.80 5.37
CA ILE A 118 9.60 -17.25 5.57
C ILE A 118 8.67 -17.87 4.52
N LYS A 119 9.25 -18.68 3.63
CA LYS A 119 8.50 -19.44 2.63
C LYS A 119 7.92 -20.71 3.27
N HIS A 120 6.63 -20.93 3.08
CA HIS A 120 5.99 -22.22 3.35
C HIS A 120 5.51 -22.85 2.05
N ASN A 121 5.16 -24.13 2.08
CA ASN A 121 4.69 -24.85 0.90
C ASN A 121 3.34 -24.31 0.35
N SER A 122 2.57 -23.59 1.18
CA SER A 122 1.20 -23.15 0.85
C SER A 122 0.96 -21.64 1.01
N TYR A 123 1.87 -20.93 1.66
CA TYR A 123 1.79 -19.48 1.89
C TYR A 123 3.19 -18.93 2.18
N ASP A 124 3.35 -17.62 2.08
CA ASP A 124 4.55 -16.93 2.54
C ASP A 124 4.20 -16.03 3.74
N SER A 125 5.11 -15.93 4.71
CA SER A 125 4.98 -15.05 5.87
C SER A 125 6.07 -13.98 5.85
N TYR A 126 5.66 -12.72 5.82
CA TYR A 126 6.53 -11.56 5.81
C TYR A 126 6.56 -10.91 7.19
N PHE A 127 7.77 -10.70 7.73
CA PHE A 127 8.01 -10.01 8.99
C PHE A 127 8.68 -8.68 8.71
N LEU A 128 7.96 -7.59 8.97
CA LEU A 128 8.39 -6.22 8.78
C LEU A 128 8.75 -5.66 10.16
N TYR A 129 10.03 -5.38 10.35
CA TYR A 129 10.56 -4.79 11.57
C TYR A 129 10.51 -3.28 11.43
N CYS A 130 9.67 -2.64 12.23
CA CYS A 130 9.42 -1.21 12.14
C CYS A 130 10.20 -0.42 13.20
N SER A 131 10.17 0.90 13.09
CA SER A 131 10.56 1.80 14.17
C SER A 131 9.78 1.49 15.46
N ASP A 132 10.29 1.96 16.60
CA ASP A 132 9.63 1.85 17.91
C ASP A 132 9.35 0.42 18.39
N ASN A 133 10.09 -0.56 17.86
CA ASN A 133 9.98 -1.99 18.16
C ASN A 133 8.62 -2.61 17.76
N LEU A 134 7.87 -1.99 16.86
CA LEU A 134 6.69 -2.60 16.25
C LEU A 134 7.11 -3.66 15.23
N THR A 135 6.44 -4.80 15.25
CA THR A 135 6.52 -5.80 14.17
C THR A 135 5.19 -5.88 13.43
N VAL A 136 5.23 -5.86 12.11
CA VAL A 136 4.07 -6.16 11.27
C VAL A 136 4.32 -7.51 10.60
N GLN A 137 3.42 -8.46 10.79
CA GLN A 137 3.43 -9.75 10.11
C GLN A 137 2.34 -9.75 9.04
N ILE A 138 2.69 -10.10 7.81
CA ILE A 138 1.73 -10.24 6.70
C ILE A 138 1.88 -11.64 6.09
N ASP A 139 0.81 -12.41 6.12
CA ASP A 139 0.76 -13.74 5.51
C ASP A 139 0.01 -13.68 4.16
N THR A 140 0.64 -14.17 3.09
CA THR A 140 0.04 -14.21 1.74
C THR A 140 -0.37 -15.65 1.43
N LEU A 141 -1.68 -15.92 1.46
CA LEU A 141 -2.25 -17.27 1.62
C LEU A 141 -2.52 -18.03 0.31
N GLY A 142 -2.05 -17.50 -0.82
CA GLY A 142 -2.35 -18.07 -2.14
C GLY A 142 -3.82 -17.90 -2.54
N SER A 143 -4.21 -18.47 -3.68
CA SER A 143 -5.50 -18.18 -4.33
C SER A 143 -6.70 -18.92 -3.73
N ASN A 144 -6.48 -19.92 -2.89
CA ASN A 144 -7.54 -20.78 -2.37
C ASN A 144 -8.17 -20.27 -1.06
N ILE A 145 -7.54 -19.30 -0.39
CA ILE A 145 -7.99 -18.79 0.90
C ILE A 145 -8.32 -17.30 0.76
N LEU A 146 -9.62 -16.99 0.77
CA LEU A 146 -10.08 -15.60 0.79
C LEU A 146 -9.97 -15.03 2.20
N ALA A 147 -8.88 -14.32 2.46
CA ALA A 147 -8.64 -13.62 3.72
C ALA A 147 -8.33 -12.14 3.47
N PHE A 148 -8.87 -11.30 4.35
CA PHE A 148 -8.53 -9.89 4.51
C PHE A 148 -8.59 -9.57 6.02
N SER A 149 -7.90 -10.39 6.81
CA SER A 149 -7.92 -10.32 8.27
C SER A 149 -6.82 -9.38 8.77
N TYR A 150 -7.13 -8.61 9.81
CA TYR A 150 -6.19 -7.65 10.41
C TYR A 150 -6.33 -7.66 11.93
N GLU A 151 -5.23 -7.75 12.65
CA GLU A 151 -5.20 -7.78 14.11
C GLU A 151 -4.16 -6.81 14.65
N ILE A 152 -4.53 -6.05 15.68
CA ILE A 152 -3.66 -5.08 16.36
C ILE A 152 -3.49 -5.52 17.81
N PHE A 153 -2.25 -5.60 18.27
CA PHE A 153 -1.89 -5.95 19.63
C PHE A 153 -1.12 -4.80 20.29
N GLY A 154 -1.82 -4.04 21.12
CA GLY A 154 -1.25 -2.99 21.94
C GLY A 154 -1.19 -3.35 23.42
N THR A 155 -0.42 -2.58 24.18
CA THR A 155 -0.26 -2.75 25.64
C THR A 155 -1.54 -2.54 26.44
N LYS A 156 -2.52 -1.81 25.89
CA LYS A 156 -3.81 -1.51 26.55
C LYS A 156 -5.01 -2.20 25.91
N LYS A 157 -4.94 -2.51 24.62
CA LYS A 157 -6.05 -3.09 23.85
C LYS A 157 -5.50 -4.02 22.77
N CYS A 158 -6.21 -5.10 22.52
CA CYS A 158 -6.05 -5.93 21.33
C CYS A 158 -7.38 -5.97 20.59
N GLU A 159 -7.34 -5.91 19.26
CA GLU A 159 -8.55 -5.91 18.44
C GLU A 159 -8.31 -6.63 17.11
N LYS A 160 -9.38 -7.20 16.57
CA LYS A 160 -9.39 -7.95 15.32
C LYS A 160 -10.43 -7.37 14.38
N PHE A 161 -10.07 -7.32 13.10
CA PHE A 161 -10.85 -6.74 12.02
C PHE A 161 -10.86 -7.68 10.83
N GLU A 162 -11.94 -7.60 10.07
CA GLU A 162 -12.11 -8.28 8.79
C GLU A 162 -12.50 -7.20 7.79
N ILE A 163 -11.60 -6.87 6.85
CA ILE A 163 -11.86 -5.83 5.86
C ILE A 163 -12.73 -6.42 4.75
N ARG A 164 -13.98 -5.96 4.66
CA ARG A 164 -14.99 -6.54 3.74
C ARG A 164 -15.74 -5.49 2.92
N ASP A 165 -15.83 -4.25 3.39
CA ASP A 165 -16.50 -3.16 2.68
C ASP A 165 -15.59 -2.54 1.61
N ASN A 166 -15.33 -3.32 0.56
CA ASN A 166 -14.55 -2.89 -0.59
C ASN A 166 -15.21 -1.69 -1.29
N PHE A 167 -16.55 -1.65 -1.38
CA PHE A 167 -17.27 -0.57 -2.04
C PHE A 167 -16.98 0.79 -1.40
N THR A 168 -17.13 0.89 -0.08
CA THR A 168 -16.84 2.14 0.65
C THR A 168 -15.37 2.51 0.54
N SER A 169 -14.47 1.52 0.63
CA SER A 169 -13.02 1.71 0.48
C SER A 169 -12.65 2.32 -0.88
N PHE A 170 -13.16 1.75 -1.98
CA PHE A 170 -12.98 2.30 -3.32
C PHE A 170 -13.63 3.67 -3.50
N LYS A 171 -14.86 3.86 -2.98
CA LYS A 171 -15.56 5.14 -3.07
C LYS A 171 -14.77 6.27 -2.40
N ARG A 172 -14.21 6.03 -1.21
CA ARG A 172 -13.39 7.01 -0.48
C ARG A 172 -12.09 7.30 -1.22
N MET A 173 -11.42 6.26 -1.74
CA MET A 173 -10.21 6.41 -2.56
C MET A 173 -10.45 7.27 -3.80
N LEU A 174 -11.54 7.02 -4.54
CA LEU A 174 -11.93 7.83 -5.70
C LEU A 174 -12.26 9.28 -5.31
N GLY A 175 -12.86 9.49 -4.14
CA GLY A 175 -13.06 10.83 -3.58
C GLY A 175 -11.75 11.59 -3.42
N CYS A 176 -10.73 10.94 -2.84
CA CYS A 176 -9.40 11.54 -2.68
C CYS A 176 -8.75 11.86 -4.03
N PHE A 177 -8.91 11.00 -5.04
CA PHE A 177 -8.41 11.28 -6.39
C PHE A 177 -9.12 12.48 -7.04
N ILE A 178 -10.44 12.58 -6.89
CA ILE A 178 -11.21 13.74 -7.36
C ILE A 178 -10.72 15.03 -6.69
N ASP A 179 -10.42 14.98 -5.40
CA ASP A 179 -9.92 16.15 -4.67
C ASP A 179 -8.49 16.51 -5.10
N GLN A 180 -7.63 15.52 -5.38
CA GLN A 180 -6.32 15.74 -5.98
C GLN A 180 -6.42 16.42 -7.36
N ILE A 181 -7.36 16.03 -8.22
CA ILE A 181 -7.58 16.71 -9.51
C ILE A 181 -7.94 18.19 -9.30
N LYS A 182 -8.83 18.49 -8.35
CA LYS A 182 -9.30 19.86 -8.09
C LYS A 182 -8.23 20.74 -7.47
N THR A 183 -7.49 20.20 -6.52
CA THR A 183 -6.51 20.95 -5.72
C THR A 183 -5.12 20.98 -6.35
N LYS A 184 -4.81 20.01 -7.22
CA LYS A 184 -3.46 19.73 -7.73
C LYS A 184 -2.46 19.35 -6.64
N GLU A 185 -2.95 19.00 -5.46
CA GLU A 185 -2.15 18.52 -4.34
C GLU A 185 -2.25 17.00 -4.25
N PRO A 186 -1.13 16.27 -4.04
CA PRO A 186 -1.17 14.82 -3.89
C PRO A 186 -2.06 14.37 -2.72
N ALA A 187 -2.92 13.37 -2.97
CA ALA A 187 -3.82 12.81 -1.96
C ALA A 187 -3.08 12.02 -0.85
N ILE A 188 -1.90 11.50 -1.16
CA ILE A 188 -1.04 10.73 -0.25
C ILE A 188 0.35 11.35 -0.32
N SER A 189 1.03 11.53 0.81
CA SER A 189 2.39 12.06 0.78
C SER A 189 3.35 11.14 0.04
N TRP A 190 4.39 11.70 -0.57
CA TRP A 190 5.42 10.94 -1.28
C TRP A 190 5.99 9.88 -0.37
N ASP A 191 6.36 10.29 0.83
CA ASP A 191 6.91 9.45 1.87
C ASP A 191 6.01 8.23 2.14
N ASN A 192 4.70 8.41 2.32
CA ASN A 192 3.78 7.29 2.52
C ASN A 192 3.67 6.37 1.30
N MET A 193 3.51 6.95 0.09
CA MET A 193 3.35 6.17 -1.13
C MET A 193 4.63 5.39 -1.47
N SER A 194 5.79 6.06 -1.41
CA SER A 194 7.10 5.45 -1.66
C SER A 194 7.46 4.44 -0.59
N LYS A 195 7.10 4.66 0.69
CA LYS A 195 7.22 3.65 1.76
C LYS A 195 6.49 2.36 1.42
N SER A 196 5.22 2.43 1.01
CA SER A 196 4.44 1.24 0.61
C SER A 196 5.13 0.49 -0.54
N ILE A 197 5.55 1.20 -1.59
CA ILE A 197 6.15 0.57 -2.77
C ILE A 197 7.57 0.04 -2.49
N SER A 198 8.43 0.80 -1.82
CA SER A 198 9.79 0.37 -1.47
C SER A 198 9.78 -0.82 -0.51
N THR A 199 8.80 -0.89 0.39
CA THR A 199 8.58 -2.06 1.26
C THR A 199 8.16 -3.27 0.44
N LEU A 200 7.22 -3.11 -0.49
CA LEU A 200 6.78 -4.18 -1.39
C LEU A 200 7.96 -4.76 -2.19
N ILE A 201 8.75 -3.90 -2.84
CA ILE A 201 9.97 -4.26 -3.59
C ILE A 201 10.97 -4.99 -2.68
N THR A 202 11.18 -4.48 -1.47
CA THR A 202 12.11 -5.09 -0.51
C THR A 202 11.62 -6.47 -0.08
N GLY A 203 10.32 -6.67 0.09
CA GLY A 203 9.73 -7.98 0.40
C GLY A 203 9.94 -9.01 -0.72
N VAL A 204 9.82 -8.61 -1.99
CA VAL A 204 10.15 -9.47 -3.13
C VAL A 204 11.61 -9.94 -3.04
N ASN A 205 12.53 -9.00 -2.77
CA ASN A 205 13.95 -9.31 -2.63
C ASN A 205 14.22 -10.24 -1.44
N ALA A 206 13.63 -9.96 -0.27
CA ALA A 206 13.81 -10.76 0.94
C ALA A 206 13.32 -12.21 0.74
N ARG A 207 12.22 -12.37 0.00
CA ARG A 207 11.71 -13.69 -0.41
C ARG A 207 12.70 -14.40 -1.33
N ASN A 208 13.25 -13.72 -2.31
CA ASN A 208 14.14 -14.33 -3.30
C ASN A 208 15.49 -14.74 -2.72
N THR A 209 16.05 -13.96 -1.79
CA THR A 209 17.34 -14.23 -1.17
C THR A 209 17.25 -15.08 0.10
N ALA A 210 16.04 -15.31 0.63
CA ALA A 210 15.81 -15.95 1.92
C ALA A 210 16.63 -15.30 3.06
N SER A 211 16.71 -13.97 3.04
CA SER A 211 17.46 -13.19 4.01
C SER A 211 16.67 -11.98 4.52
N ARG A 212 17.07 -11.46 5.67
CA ARG A 212 16.59 -10.17 6.17
C ARG A 212 17.22 -9.05 5.36
N ILE A 213 16.39 -8.21 4.73
CA ILE A 213 16.83 -7.10 3.89
C ILE A 213 16.35 -5.77 4.47
N LYS A 214 17.26 -4.80 4.52
CA LYS A 214 16.96 -3.43 4.93
C LYS A 214 16.13 -2.72 3.86
N VAL A 215 15.07 -2.03 4.26
CA VAL A 215 14.30 -1.18 3.35
C VAL A 215 15.09 0.09 3.07
N ILE A 216 15.14 0.47 1.80
CA ILE A 216 15.74 1.73 1.34
C ILE A 216 14.63 2.53 0.69
N TYR A 217 14.33 3.70 1.26
CA TYR A 217 13.36 4.65 0.73
C TYR A 217 13.97 5.50 -0.38
N GLU A 218 13.10 5.95 -1.27
CA GLU A 218 13.38 6.73 -2.48
C GLU A 218 12.94 8.19 -2.33
#